data_AF-A0A2B4SNG4-F1
#
_entry.id   AF-A0A2B4SNG4-F1
#
_cell.length_a   1.000
_cell.length_b   1.000
_cell.length_c   1.000
_cell.angle_alpha   90.00
_cell.angle_beta   90.00
_cell.angle_gamma   90.00
#
_symmetry.space_group_name_H-M   'P 1'
#
loop_
_entity.id
_entity.type
_entity.pdbx_description
1 polymer ?
#
loop_
_entity_poly.entity_id
_entity_poly.type
_entity_poly.pdbx_seq_one_letter_code
_entity_poly.pdbx_strand_id
1 'polypeptide(L)'
;MAAFSAFQAWKFYFLSTFVVVGILSLFYIFQLELADSSVFKLLTHRFRMRNVLKNEKSTNVILNEISKKITNHSSTPAYSTTTRAPVEEEKSIGVQNVEITSPGFIPCKGNGTWEVYGDSDCSDNSRRDNLCQLLRAWTIAAKKHNIIYTIGAGSLVGMLRNNDLIPWDTDIDIYLHVKYFPLLQKWEREKMFTTLQESIYLATQPGPVNNIPEEKRTRHNCNGKVTSHYSDMCSFLEPMARLIRGNCFIDFFHYEEKGDKVVEHGENLAVNMQKYTDFYPFRPCIFMGFSVSCPNRPLEVLRVTYSSTSDMKKPPKVCKNGQWVHNG
;
A
#
# COMPACT_ATOMS: atom_id res chain seq x y z
N MET A 1 -22.40 -29.39 -64.50
CA MET A 1 -22.44 -30.02 -63.16
C MET A 1 -21.08 -30.64 -62.81
N ALA A 2 -20.05 -29.83 -62.55
CA ALA A 2 -18.73 -30.33 -62.12
C ALA A 2 -17.97 -29.37 -61.15
N ALA A 3 -18.48 -28.15 -60.92
CA ALA A 3 -17.83 -27.18 -60.04
C ALA A 3 -18.35 -27.16 -58.60
N PHE A 4 -19.42 -27.92 -58.29
CA PHE A 4 -20.04 -27.93 -56.96
C PHE A 4 -19.51 -29.04 -56.03
N SER A 5 -18.76 -30.02 -56.55
CA SER A 5 -18.23 -31.15 -55.75
C SER A 5 -16.83 -30.90 -55.17
N ALA A 6 -16.02 -30.00 -55.77
CA ALA A 6 -14.67 -29.70 -55.29
C ALA A 6 -14.66 -28.84 -54.00
N PHE A 7 -15.68 -28.00 -53.82
CA PHE A 7 -15.73 -27.06 -52.68
C PHE A 7 -16.17 -27.72 -51.37
N GLN A 8 -16.87 -28.86 -51.42
CA GLN A 8 -17.21 -29.62 -50.22
C GLN A 8 -16.07 -30.54 -49.75
N ALA A 9 -15.27 -31.09 -50.65
CA ALA A 9 -14.12 -31.92 -50.29
C ALA A 9 -13.03 -31.13 -49.55
N TRP A 10 -12.85 -29.85 -49.88
CA TRP A 10 -11.82 -29.00 -49.25
C TRP A 10 -12.18 -28.59 -47.81
N LYS A 11 -13.47 -28.40 -47.50
CA LYS A 11 -13.93 -28.08 -46.14
C LYS A 11 -13.75 -29.25 -45.16
N PHE A 12 -13.89 -30.49 -45.61
CA PHE A 12 -13.68 -31.66 -44.75
C PHE A 12 -12.20 -31.93 -44.45
N TYR A 13 -11.30 -31.70 -45.41
CA TYR A 13 -9.87 -31.84 -45.18
C TYR A 13 -9.33 -30.78 -44.21
N PHE A 14 -9.78 -29.52 -44.35
CA PHE A 14 -9.29 -28.42 -43.51
C PHE A 14 -9.78 -28.49 -42.06
N LEU A 15 -10.96 -29.07 -41.80
CA LEU A 15 -11.46 -29.27 -40.43
C LEU A 15 -10.79 -30.45 -39.73
N SER A 16 -10.37 -31.49 -40.47
CA SER A 16 -9.77 -32.70 -39.88
C SER A 16 -8.32 -32.47 -39.39
N THR A 17 -7.53 -31.66 -40.09
CA THR A 17 -6.12 -31.41 -39.72
C THR A 17 -5.99 -30.52 -38.49
N PHE A 18 -6.87 -29.53 -38.31
CA PHE A 18 -6.85 -28.67 -37.11
C PHE A 18 -7.28 -29.40 -35.84
N VAL A 19 -8.22 -30.35 -35.94
CA VAL A 19 -8.64 -31.16 -34.79
C VAL A 19 -7.54 -32.12 -34.36
N VAL A 20 -6.84 -32.76 -35.31
CA VAL A 20 -5.74 -33.68 -34.99
C VAL A 20 -4.53 -32.95 -34.38
N VAL A 21 -4.16 -31.77 -34.91
CA VAL A 21 -3.06 -30.96 -34.34
C VAL A 21 -3.44 -30.45 -32.95
N GLY A 22 -4.68 -29.97 -32.75
CA GLY A 22 -5.14 -29.51 -31.44
C GLY A 22 -5.17 -30.59 -30.37
N ILE A 23 -5.58 -31.81 -30.72
CA ILE A 23 -5.59 -32.96 -29.79
C ILE A 23 -4.16 -33.41 -29.45
N LEU A 24 -3.23 -33.42 -30.41
CA LEU A 24 -1.83 -33.77 -30.15
C LEU A 24 -1.12 -32.73 -29.27
N SER A 25 -1.44 -31.43 -29.41
CA SER A 25 -0.92 -30.38 -28.53
C SER A 25 -1.46 -30.49 -27.10
N LEU A 26 -2.73 -30.85 -26.92
CA LEU A 26 -3.31 -31.08 -25.60
C LEU A 26 -2.71 -32.32 -24.90
N PHE A 27 -2.44 -33.39 -25.65
CA PHE A 27 -1.73 -34.56 -25.10
C PHE A 27 -0.28 -34.26 -24.68
N TYR A 28 0.43 -33.39 -25.42
CA TYR A 28 1.79 -32.98 -25.06
C TYR A 28 1.83 -32.10 -23.80
N ILE A 29 0.85 -31.19 -23.65
CA ILE A 29 0.69 -30.36 -22.44
C ILE A 29 0.34 -31.23 -21.23
N PHE A 30 -0.54 -32.22 -21.38
CA PHE A 30 -0.92 -33.13 -20.30
C PHE A 30 0.22 -34.07 -19.86
N GLN A 31 1.10 -34.47 -20.79
CA GLN A 31 2.31 -35.25 -20.47
C GLN A 31 3.36 -34.42 -19.72
N LEU A 32 3.47 -33.12 -19.99
CA LEU A 32 4.36 -32.21 -19.25
C LEU A 32 3.88 -31.97 -17.82
N GLU A 33 2.57 -31.85 -17.59
CA GLU A 33 1.99 -31.71 -16.23
C GLU A 33 2.13 -32.98 -15.37
N LEU A 34 2.11 -34.17 -15.98
CA LEU A 34 2.30 -35.43 -15.25
C LEU A 34 3.77 -35.71 -14.90
N ALA A 35 4.72 -35.23 -15.72
CA ALA A 35 6.16 -35.36 -15.44
C ALA A 35 6.59 -34.48 -14.24
N ASP A 36 5.96 -33.33 -14.03
CA ASP A 36 6.34 -32.39 -12.96
C ASP A 36 5.85 -32.84 -11.56
N SER A 37 4.74 -33.59 -11.49
CA SER A 37 4.14 -34.08 -10.24
C SER A 37 5.00 -35.10 -9.48
N SER A 38 5.78 -35.92 -10.21
CA SER A 38 6.62 -36.97 -9.62
C SER A 38 7.95 -36.44 -9.07
N VAL A 39 8.53 -35.42 -9.72
CA VAL A 39 9.76 -34.74 -9.27
C VAL A 39 9.48 -33.86 -8.04
N PHE A 40 8.29 -33.24 -7.97
CA PHE A 40 7.91 -32.39 -6.84
C PHE A 40 7.63 -33.19 -5.55
N LYS A 41 7.11 -34.43 -5.65
CA LYS A 41 6.90 -35.31 -4.49
C LYS A 41 8.20 -35.86 -3.89
N LEU A 42 9.26 -36.04 -4.69
CA LEU A 42 10.55 -36.51 -4.21
C LEU A 42 11.38 -35.41 -3.54
N LEU A 43 11.26 -34.16 -4.00
CA LEU A 43 11.95 -32.99 -3.43
C LEU A 43 11.32 -32.50 -2.13
N THR A 44 9.99 -32.55 -2.02
CA THR A 44 9.26 -32.14 -0.80
C THR A 44 9.52 -33.09 0.39
N HIS A 45 9.72 -34.39 0.15
CA HIS A 45 10.05 -35.35 1.22
C HIS A 45 11.48 -35.20 1.76
N ARG A 46 12.47 -34.85 0.91
CA ARG A 46 13.86 -34.62 1.35
C ARG A 46 14.06 -33.29 2.08
N PHE A 47 13.27 -32.26 1.77
CA PHE A 47 13.32 -30.97 2.47
C PHE A 47 12.64 -31.03 3.85
N ARG A 48 11.54 -31.78 3.97
CA ARG A 48 10.79 -31.92 5.24
C ARG A 48 11.60 -32.64 6.33
N MET A 49 12.45 -33.61 5.98
CA MET A 49 13.26 -34.36 6.96
C MET A 49 14.47 -33.57 7.50
N ARG A 50 15.02 -32.61 6.74
CA ARG A 50 16.18 -31.80 7.19
C ARG A 50 15.83 -30.67 8.14
N ASN A 51 14.61 -30.12 8.06
CA ASN A 51 14.20 -28.99 8.92
C ASN A 51 13.62 -29.44 10.28
N VAL A 52 13.07 -30.65 10.38
CA VAL A 52 12.55 -31.19 11.66
C VAL A 52 13.70 -31.50 12.64
N LEU A 53 14.80 -32.09 12.17
CA LEU A 53 15.95 -32.45 13.02
C LEU A 53 16.78 -31.27 13.55
N LYS A 54 16.66 -30.08 12.95
CA LYS A 54 17.39 -28.87 13.42
C LYS A 54 16.60 -28.03 14.43
N ASN A 55 15.26 -28.10 14.43
CA ASN A 55 14.43 -27.29 15.34
C ASN A 55 14.18 -27.92 16.72
N GLU A 56 14.30 -29.24 16.89
CA GLU A 56 14.11 -29.87 18.20
C GLU A 56 15.25 -29.62 19.20
N LYS A 57 16.47 -29.36 18.74
CA LYS A 57 17.61 -29.09 19.64
C LYS A 57 17.62 -27.68 20.21
N SER A 58 17.06 -26.69 19.50
CA SER A 58 17.07 -25.29 19.97
C SER A 58 15.89 -24.94 20.88
N THR A 59 14.75 -25.62 20.71
CA THR A 59 13.51 -25.35 21.48
C THR A 59 13.57 -25.91 22.91
N ASN A 60 14.30 -27.01 23.12
CA ASN A 60 14.45 -27.64 24.44
C ASN A 60 15.37 -26.87 25.41
N VAL A 61 16.22 -25.97 24.91
CA VAL A 61 17.10 -25.14 25.77
C VAL A 61 16.33 -23.94 26.34
N ILE A 62 15.43 -23.33 25.55
CA ILE A 62 14.70 -22.12 25.94
C ILE A 62 13.55 -22.42 26.94
N LEU A 63 12.88 -23.57 26.79
CA LEU A 63 11.79 -23.95 27.71
C LEU A 63 12.27 -24.28 29.13
N ASN A 64 13.50 -24.79 29.28
CA ASN A 64 14.08 -25.12 30.59
C ASN A 64 14.52 -23.87 31.38
N GLU A 65 14.90 -22.78 30.71
CA GLU A 65 15.24 -21.51 31.38
C GLU A 65 14.01 -20.74 31.88
N ILE A 66 12.88 -20.85 31.18
CA ILE A 66 11.62 -20.20 31.57
C ILE A 66 10.98 -20.92 32.77
N SER A 67 11.03 -22.26 32.81
CA SER A 67 10.47 -23.06 33.92
C SER A 67 11.19 -22.83 35.26
N LYS A 68 12.52 -22.57 35.22
CA LYS A 68 13.31 -22.25 36.41
C LYS A 68 13.06 -20.86 36.99
N LYS A 69 12.49 -19.94 36.20
CA LYS A 69 12.23 -18.55 36.64
C LYS A 69 10.84 -18.36 37.26
N ILE A 70 9.92 -19.29 37.02
CA ILE A 70 8.53 -19.23 37.51
C ILE A 70 8.38 -19.87 38.90
N THR A 71 9.36 -20.66 39.37
CA THR A 71 9.24 -21.44 40.61
C THR A 71 9.55 -20.69 41.92
N ASN A 72 9.91 -19.40 41.89
CA ASN A 72 10.39 -18.67 43.09
C ASN A 72 9.49 -17.56 43.64
N HIS A 73 8.22 -17.45 43.24
CA HIS A 73 7.29 -16.54 43.94
C HIS A 73 5.92 -17.16 44.16
N SER A 74 5.75 -17.81 45.32
CA SER A 74 4.43 -17.99 45.93
C SER A 74 4.52 -18.12 47.46
N SER A 75 3.87 -17.19 48.17
CA SER A 75 3.40 -17.23 49.57
C SER A 75 2.93 -15.80 49.93
N THR A 76 1.77 -15.47 50.49
CA THR A 76 0.57 -16.17 51.03
C THR A 76 -0.54 -15.08 51.29
N PRO A 77 -1.75 -15.35 51.85
CA PRO A 77 -3.04 -14.83 51.33
C PRO A 77 -3.83 -13.92 52.30
N ALA A 78 -4.97 -13.35 51.84
CA ALA A 78 -6.24 -13.26 52.59
C ALA A 78 -7.42 -12.68 51.78
N TYR A 79 -8.49 -13.47 51.72
CA TYR A 79 -9.95 -13.21 51.66
C TYR A 79 -10.51 -11.78 51.49
N SER A 80 -11.41 -11.59 50.52
CA SER A 80 -12.81 -11.18 50.80
C SER A 80 -13.70 -11.30 49.55
N THR A 81 -14.83 -11.97 49.72
CA THR A 81 -15.87 -12.26 48.73
C THR A 81 -16.91 -11.15 48.75
N THR A 82 -17.14 -10.44 47.63
CA THR A 82 -18.44 -9.76 47.43
C THR A 82 -18.74 -9.47 45.95
N THR A 83 -19.86 -10.03 45.49
CA THR A 83 -20.78 -9.58 44.42
C THR A 83 -20.27 -9.29 43.00
N ARG A 84 -20.67 -10.19 42.09
CA ARG A 84 -20.79 -9.97 40.63
C ARG A 84 -21.68 -8.76 40.34
N ALA A 85 -21.13 -7.78 39.63
CA ALA A 85 -21.90 -6.81 38.84
C ALA A 85 -22.25 -7.43 37.46
N PRO A 86 -23.35 -7.02 36.82
CA PRO A 86 -23.78 -7.58 35.55
C PRO A 86 -22.89 -7.10 34.40
N VAL A 87 -22.68 -7.99 33.44
CA VAL A 87 -22.06 -7.71 32.14
C VAL A 87 -22.90 -6.64 31.46
N GLU A 88 -22.35 -5.43 31.33
CA GLU A 88 -22.92 -4.41 30.44
C GLU A 88 -22.72 -4.87 28.99
N GLU A 89 -23.86 -5.08 28.36
CA GLU A 89 -24.08 -5.37 26.95
C GLU A 89 -23.44 -4.26 26.10
N GLU A 90 -22.50 -4.63 25.22
CA GLU A 90 -21.96 -3.73 24.20
C GLU A 90 -23.12 -3.20 23.35
N LYS A 91 -23.50 -1.94 23.58
CA LYS A 91 -24.41 -1.20 22.72
C LYS A 91 -23.81 -1.15 21.32
N SER A 92 -24.37 -1.96 20.42
CA SER A 92 -24.16 -1.82 18.99
C SER A 92 -24.59 -0.42 18.59
N ILE A 93 -23.61 0.42 18.25
CA ILE A 93 -23.88 1.69 17.60
C ILE A 93 -24.43 1.32 16.23
N GLY A 94 -25.72 1.57 16.06
CA GLY A 94 -26.49 1.23 14.87
C GLY A 94 -25.75 1.66 13.62
N VAL A 95 -25.43 0.68 12.77
CA VAL A 95 -25.07 0.88 11.38
C VAL A 95 -26.25 1.58 10.73
N GLN A 96 -26.18 2.91 10.63
CA GLN A 96 -27.01 3.61 9.68
C GLN A 96 -26.62 3.08 8.31
N ASN A 97 -27.60 2.53 7.60
CA ASN A 97 -27.49 2.12 6.22
C ASN A 97 -27.12 3.34 5.39
N VAL A 98 -25.82 3.62 5.26
CA VAL A 98 -25.30 4.50 4.22
C VAL A 98 -25.48 3.73 2.94
N GLU A 99 -26.49 4.13 2.19
CA GLU A 99 -26.78 3.66 0.85
C GLU A 99 -25.48 3.73 0.03
N ILE A 100 -24.88 2.56 -0.25
CA ILE A 100 -23.70 2.47 -1.10
C ILE A 100 -24.21 2.65 -2.53
N THR A 101 -24.47 3.90 -2.91
CA THR A 101 -24.45 4.27 -4.33
C THR A 101 -23.08 3.84 -4.86
N SER A 102 -23.05 3.03 -5.93
CA SER A 102 -21.82 2.76 -6.69
C SER A 102 -20.99 4.04 -6.71
N PRO A 103 -19.73 4.05 -6.20
CA PRO A 103 -18.99 5.29 -6.05
C PRO A 103 -19.02 6.00 -7.40
N GLY A 104 -19.74 7.13 -7.44
CA GLY A 104 -19.90 7.91 -8.65
C GLY A 104 -18.52 8.11 -9.25
N PHE A 105 -18.35 7.78 -10.52
CA PHE A 105 -17.06 7.88 -11.19
C PHE A 105 -16.50 9.29 -10.97
N ILE A 106 -15.53 9.45 -10.07
CA ILE A 106 -14.90 10.74 -9.78
C ILE A 106 -13.94 11.03 -10.92
N PRO A 107 -14.20 11.98 -11.82
CA PRO A 107 -13.32 12.22 -12.95
C PRO A 107 -11.94 12.64 -12.46
N CYS A 108 -10.87 12.14 -13.06
CA CYS A 108 -9.49 12.53 -12.74
C CYS A 108 -9.09 13.91 -13.26
N LYS A 109 -10.07 14.82 -13.38
CA LYS A 109 -9.87 16.20 -13.81
C LYS A 109 -9.68 17.09 -12.59
N GLY A 110 -8.80 18.08 -12.70
CA GLY A 110 -8.63 19.09 -11.66
C GLY A 110 -9.95 19.83 -11.45
N ASN A 111 -10.45 19.82 -10.21
CA ASN A 111 -11.60 20.62 -9.77
C ASN A 111 -11.16 21.66 -8.73
N GLY A 112 -9.86 21.76 -8.43
CA GLY A 112 -9.32 22.74 -7.48
C GLY A 112 -9.58 24.17 -7.93
N THR A 113 -10.02 25.00 -6.98
CA THR A 113 -10.03 26.45 -7.15
C THR A 113 -8.59 26.94 -7.35
N TRP A 114 -8.32 27.55 -8.50
CA TRP A 114 -7.00 28.12 -8.85
C TRP A 114 -6.65 29.36 -8.03
N GLU A 115 -7.59 29.89 -7.24
CA GLU A 115 -7.45 31.16 -6.49
C GLU A 115 -6.15 31.26 -5.69
N VAL A 116 -5.72 30.17 -5.04
CA VAL A 116 -4.48 30.16 -4.24
C VAL A 116 -3.22 30.18 -5.11
N TYR A 117 -3.33 29.69 -6.35
CA TYR A 117 -2.25 29.58 -7.30
C TYR A 117 -2.26 30.68 -8.38
N GLY A 118 -3.16 31.67 -8.34
CA GLY A 118 -3.20 32.76 -9.33
C GLY A 118 -4.09 32.46 -10.53
N ASP A 119 -3.61 32.74 -11.74
CA ASP A 119 -4.39 32.59 -12.98
C ASP A 119 -4.75 31.11 -13.25
N SER A 120 -5.84 30.86 -13.98
CA SER A 120 -6.34 29.51 -14.27
C SER A 120 -5.88 28.94 -15.62
N ASP A 121 -5.00 29.64 -16.33
CA ASP A 121 -4.58 29.31 -17.69
C ASP A 121 -3.24 28.54 -17.76
N CYS A 122 -2.62 28.27 -16.61
CA CYS A 122 -1.49 27.35 -16.55
C CYS A 122 -1.91 25.92 -16.84
N SER A 123 -1.00 25.15 -17.44
CA SER A 123 -1.19 23.71 -17.60
C SER A 123 -1.35 23.03 -16.25
N ASP A 124 -2.33 22.14 -16.16
CA ASP A 124 -2.48 21.23 -15.03
C ASP A 124 -1.30 20.25 -14.91
N ASN A 125 -1.22 19.54 -13.79
CA ASN A 125 -0.19 18.56 -13.53
C ASN A 125 -0.29 17.41 -14.56
N SER A 126 0.77 17.22 -15.36
CA SER A 126 0.83 16.19 -16.40
C SER A 126 0.74 14.74 -15.86
N ARG A 127 0.96 14.56 -14.56
CA ARG A 127 0.88 13.28 -13.85
C ARG A 127 -0.48 13.02 -13.18
N ARG A 128 -1.41 13.99 -13.22
CA ARG A 128 -2.68 13.94 -12.51
C ARG A 128 -3.47 12.65 -12.77
N ASP A 129 -3.58 12.20 -14.02
CA ASP A 129 -4.34 10.98 -14.33
C ASP A 129 -3.76 9.75 -13.63
N ASN A 130 -2.43 9.60 -13.65
CA ASN A 130 -1.74 8.51 -12.96
C ASN A 130 -1.95 8.57 -11.45
N LEU A 131 -1.75 9.73 -10.85
CA LEU A 131 -1.89 9.93 -9.41
C LEU A 131 -3.34 9.76 -8.93
N CYS A 132 -4.32 10.26 -9.69
CA CYS A 132 -5.74 10.07 -9.41
C CYS A 132 -6.15 8.59 -9.45
N GLN A 133 -5.71 7.85 -10.46
CA GLN A 133 -6.02 6.42 -10.58
C GLN A 133 -5.38 5.60 -9.45
N LEU A 134 -4.16 5.97 -9.03
CA LEU A 134 -3.54 5.39 -7.85
C LEU A 134 -4.36 5.68 -6.58
N LEU A 135 -4.79 6.93 -6.38
CA LEU A 135 -5.56 7.33 -5.20
C LEU A 135 -6.94 6.66 -5.17
N ARG A 136 -7.59 6.51 -6.33
CA ARG A 136 -8.84 5.76 -6.48
C ARG A 136 -8.65 4.31 -6.06
N ALA A 137 -7.63 3.62 -6.60
CA ALA A 137 -7.37 2.24 -6.26
C ALA A 137 -7.09 2.08 -4.76
N TRP A 138 -6.27 2.97 -4.20
CA TRP A 138 -5.97 2.98 -2.77
C TRP A 138 -7.20 3.21 -1.90
N THR A 139 -8.01 4.24 -2.17
CA THR A 139 -9.19 4.58 -1.36
C THR A 139 -10.22 3.45 -1.34
N ILE A 140 -10.43 2.76 -2.47
CA ILE A 140 -11.28 1.58 -2.55
C ILE A 140 -10.71 0.44 -1.69
N ALA A 141 -9.42 0.15 -1.82
CA ALA A 141 -8.77 -0.92 -1.06
C ALA A 141 -8.77 -0.63 0.46
N ALA A 142 -8.42 0.59 0.85
CA ALA A 142 -8.40 1.03 2.24
C ALA A 142 -9.79 0.92 2.87
N LYS A 143 -10.84 1.37 2.17
CA LYS A 143 -12.23 1.23 2.64
C LYS A 143 -12.65 -0.24 2.77
N LYS A 144 -12.36 -1.07 1.76
CA LYS A 144 -12.71 -2.50 1.75
C LYS A 144 -12.06 -3.28 2.90
N HIS A 145 -10.85 -2.88 3.30
CA HIS A 145 -10.06 -3.58 4.31
C HIS A 145 -9.96 -2.83 5.65
N ASN A 146 -10.77 -1.78 5.85
CA ASN A 146 -10.80 -0.97 7.07
C ASN A 146 -9.40 -0.46 7.48
N ILE A 147 -8.61 -0.01 6.50
CA ILE A 147 -7.29 0.57 6.74
C ILE A 147 -7.47 2.01 7.19
N ILE A 148 -6.96 2.31 8.38
CA ILE A 148 -6.88 3.66 8.91
C ILE A 148 -5.57 4.28 8.42
N TYR A 149 -5.67 5.40 7.73
CA TYR A 149 -4.53 6.13 7.17
C TYR A 149 -4.77 7.63 7.28
N THR A 150 -3.75 8.42 6.98
CA THR A 150 -3.90 9.86 6.72
C THR A 150 -3.03 10.27 5.53
N ILE A 151 -3.44 11.24 4.74
CA ILE A 151 -2.50 11.92 3.83
C ILE A 151 -1.50 12.75 4.64
N GLY A 152 -0.28 12.92 4.12
CA GLY A 152 0.78 13.68 4.76
C GLY A 152 1.60 14.52 3.79
N ALA A 153 2.69 15.10 4.27
CA ALA A 153 3.70 15.82 3.48
C ALA A 153 3.12 16.69 2.34
N GLY A 154 3.58 16.53 1.09
CA GLY A 154 3.18 17.38 -0.04
C GLY A 154 1.68 17.29 -0.34
N SER A 155 1.12 16.09 -0.21
CA SER A 155 -0.32 15.85 -0.38
C SER A 155 -1.18 16.62 0.63
N LEU A 156 -0.75 16.68 1.89
CA LEU A 156 -1.44 17.43 2.93
C LEU A 156 -1.31 18.95 2.72
N VAL A 157 -0.19 19.42 2.17
CA VAL A 157 -0.02 20.82 1.74
C VAL A 157 -0.99 21.15 0.60
N GLY A 158 -1.08 20.30 -0.43
CA GLY A 158 -2.03 20.46 -1.53
C GLY A 158 -3.48 20.52 -1.02
N MET A 159 -3.83 19.62 -0.10
CA MET A 159 -5.13 19.65 0.58
C MET A 159 -5.39 21.00 1.26
N LEU A 160 -4.45 21.52 2.05
CA LEU A 160 -4.60 22.80 2.74
C LEU A 160 -4.73 24.01 1.81
N ARG A 161 -4.15 23.94 0.61
CA ARG A 161 -4.17 25.05 -0.35
C ARG A 161 -5.49 25.11 -1.10
N ASN A 162 -5.87 24.02 -1.75
CA ASN A 162 -7.06 24.00 -2.60
C ASN A 162 -7.74 22.62 -2.69
N ASN A 163 -7.55 21.76 -1.68
CA ASN A 163 -8.10 20.40 -1.65
C ASN A 163 -7.67 19.52 -2.84
N ASP A 164 -6.50 19.80 -3.43
CA ASP A 164 -6.04 19.17 -4.67
C ASP A 164 -4.52 18.96 -4.67
N LEU A 165 -4.02 18.21 -5.64
CA LEU A 165 -2.60 17.98 -5.88
C LEU A 165 -1.86 19.30 -6.15
N ILE A 166 -0.64 19.43 -5.65
CA ILE A 166 0.21 20.57 -6.02
C ILE A 166 0.51 20.50 -7.54
N PRO A 167 0.38 21.59 -8.31
CA PRO A 167 0.46 21.53 -9.77
C PRO A 167 1.76 20.95 -10.36
N TRP A 168 2.84 20.96 -9.58
CA TRP A 168 4.15 20.42 -9.96
C TRP A 168 4.59 19.22 -9.11
N ASP A 169 3.70 18.68 -8.25
CA ASP A 169 4.01 17.48 -7.47
C ASP A 169 4.15 16.24 -8.35
N THR A 170 4.84 15.23 -7.86
CA THR A 170 5.16 14.03 -8.65
C THR A 170 4.56 12.73 -8.13
N ASP A 171 4.05 12.76 -6.91
CA ASP A 171 3.61 11.63 -6.08
C ASP A 171 2.49 12.07 -5.11
N ILE A 172 2.01 11.11 -4.32
CA ILE A 172 1.08 11.32 -3.21
C ILE A 172 1.65 10.64 -1.97
N ASP A 173 1.59 11.31 -0.82
CA ASP A 173 2.11 10.80 0.45
C ASP A 173 0.99 10.33 1.36
N ILE A 174 1.05 9.06 1.78
CA ILE A 174 0.12 8.45 2.71
C ILE A 174 0.87 7.88 3.90
N TYR A 175 0.39 8.21 5.09
CA TYR A 175 0.93 7.76 6.36
C TYR A 175 0.05 6.65 6.94
N LEU A 176 0.69 5.54 7.29
CA LEU A 176 0.07 4.34 7.82
C LEU A 176 0.74 3.94 9.13
N HIS A 177 -0.05 3.43 10.07
CA HIS A 177 0.54 2.80 11.25
C HIS A 177 1.37 1.59 10.80
N VAL A 178 2.59 1.42 11.32
CA VAL A 178 3.54 0.36 10.95
C VAL A 178 2.94 -1.06 10.96
N LYS A 179 1.91 -1.27 11.79
CA LYS A 179 1.12 -2.52 11.88
C LYS A 179 0.56 -3.01 10.53
N TYR A 180 0.36 -2.11 9.56
CA TYR A 180 -0.16 -2.47 8.24
C TYR A 180 0.92 -3.00 7.29
N PHE A 181 2.21 -2.89 7.62
CA PHE A 181 3.28 -3.32 6.73
C PHE A 181 3.22 -4.81 6.34
N PRO A 182 3.00 -5.78 7.27
CA PRO A 182 2.83 -7.18 6.88
C PRO A 182 1.65 -7.43 5.92
N LEU A 183 0.59 -6.62 6.03
CA LEU A 183 -0.56 -6.68 5.12
C LEU A 183 -0.18 -6.19 3.72
N LEU A 184 0.56 -5.08 3.60
CA LEU A 184 1.05 -4.59 2.31
C LEU A 184 1.96 -5.61 1.63
N GLN A 185 2.87 -6.25 2.38
CA GLN A 185 3.72 -7.32 1.86
C GLN A 185 2.88 -8.52 1.37
N LYS A 186 1.79 -8.84 2.07
CA LYS A 186 0.85 -9.87 1.62
C LYS A 186 0.16 -9.45 0.32
N TRP A 187 -0.33 -8.22 0.23
CA TRP A 187 -0.99 -7.69 -0.98
C TRP A 187 -0.08 -7.63 -2.20
N GLU A 188 1.20 -7.33 -2.02
CA GLU A 188 2.20 -7.41 -3.11
C GLU A 188 2.32 -8.85 -3.63
N ARG A 189 2.51 -9.82 -2.75
CA ARG A 189 2.62 -11.25 -3.14
C ARG A 189 1.37 -11.77 -3.82
N GLU A 190 0.20 -11.33 -3.35
CA GLU A 190 -1.11 -11.67 -3.92
C GLU A 190 -1.45 -10.84 -5.16
N LYS A 191 -0.57 -9.91 -5.57
CA LYS A 191 -0.75 -9.01 -6.71
C LYS A 191 -2.09 -8.28 -6.67
N MET A 192 -2.51 -7.85 -5.48
CA MET A 192 -3.86 -7.32 -5.23
C MET A 192 -4.22 -6.13 -6.14
N PHE A 193 -3.24 -5.29 -6.49
CA PHE A 193 -3.45 -4.11 -7.33
C PHE A 193 -3.14 -4.35 -8.82
N THR A 194 -2.57 -5.50 -9.17
CA THR A 194 -2.21 -5.82 -10.55
C THR A 194 -3.45 -6.28 -11.31
N THR A 195 -4.27 -5.33 -11.75
CA THR A 195 -5.26 -5.59 -12.79
C THR A 195 -4.61 -5.41 -14.16
N LEU A 196 -4.98 -6.27 -15.12
CA LEU A 196 -4.53 -6.19 -16.51
C LEU A 196 -5.02 -4.91 -17.22
N GLN A 197 -5.91 -4.13 -16.60
CA GLN A 197 -6.55 -2.95 -17.20
C GLN A 197 -5.96 -1.62 -16.72
N GLU A 198 -5.38 -1.52 -15.52
CA GLU A 198 -4.88 -0.24 -14.98
C GLU A 198 -3.36 -0.20 -14.74
N SER A 199 -2.66 -1.34 -14.88
CA SER A 199 -1.19 -1.45 -14.73
C SER A 199 -0.67 -0.86 -13.42
N ILE A 200 -1.39 -1.07 -12.32
CA ILE A 200 -0.98 -0.66 -10.98
C ILE A 200 -0.19 -1.79 -10.31
N TYR A 201 0.93 -1.46 -9.69
CA TYR A 201 1.76 -2.40 -8.96
C TYR A 201 2.00 -1.92 -7.53
N LEU A 202 2.02 -2.84 -6.56
CA LEU A 202 2.42 -2.55 -5.19
C LEU A 202 3.81 -3.13 -4.97
N ALA A 203 4.78 -2.27 -4.65
CA ALA A 203 6.13 -2.66 -4.26
C ALA A 203 6.31 -2.45 -2.76
N THR A 204 6.90 -3.40 -2.04
CA THR A 204 7.24 -3.22 -0.61
C THR A 204 8.72 -3.42 -0.34
N GLN A 205 9.20 -2.85 0.77
CA GLN A 205 10.54 -3.17 1.26
C GLN A 205 10.63 -4.66 1.66
N PRO A 206 11.77 -5.34 1.39
CA PRO A 206 11.93 -6.79 1.59
C PRO A 206 11.99 -7.23 3.06
N GLY A 207 12.06 -6.29 4.01
CA GLY A 207 12.20 -6.55 5.44
C GLY A 207 11.51 -5.47 6.27
N PRO A 208 11.48 -5.60 7.60
CA PRO A 208 10.91 -4.58 8.47
C PRO A 208 11.63 -3.26 8.23
N VAL A 209 10.89 -2.18 8.01
CA VAL A 209 11.48 -0.85 7.80
C VAL A 209 11.74 -0.11 9.11
N ASN A 210 11.00 -0.49 10.14
CA ASN A 210 11.00 0.19 11.40
C ASN A 210 12.34 0.02 12.12
N ASN A 211 12.91 1.15 12.57
CA ASN A 211 14.22 1.22 13.25
C ASN A 211 15.40 0.65 12.44
N ILE A 212 15.26 0.50 11.12
CA ILE A 212 16.38 0.18 10.23
C ILE A 212 16.82 1.47 9.52
N PRO A 213 18.04 1.97 9.78
CA PRO A 213 18.60 3.11 9.05
C PRO A 213 18.59 2.88 7.53
N GLU A 214 18.40 3.95 6.76
CA GLU A 214 18.33 3.88 5.29
C GLU A 214 19.57 3.23 4.69
N GLU A 215 20.76 3.55 5.21
CA GLU A 215 22.05 3.03 4.72
C GLU A 215 22.23 1.52 4.91
N LYS A 216 21.38 0.90 5.74
CA LYS A 216 21.37 -0.56 5.95
C LYS A 216 20.32 -1.28 5.12
N ARG A 217 19.46 -0.55 4.41
CA ARG A 217 18.42 -1.12 3.55
C ARG A 217 18.97 -1.42 2.16
N THR A 218 18.30 -2.32 1.45
CA THR A 218 18.65 -2.71 0.08
C THR A 218 17.59 -2.23 -0.90
N ARG A 219 17.99 -1.67 -2.04
CA ARG A 219 17.07 -1.37 -3.15
C ARG A 219 16.83 -2.64 -3.94
N HIS A 220 15.58 -2.89 -4.29
CA HIS A 220 15.20 -4.00 -5.17
C HIS A 220 14.50 -3.45 -6.40
N ASN A 221 14.94 -3.84 -7.58
CA ASN A 221 14.25 -3.48 -8.80
C ASN A 221 12.91 -4.23 -8.90
N CYS A 222 12.07 -3.92 -9.90
CA CYS A 222 10.74 -4.51 -10.01
C CYS A 222 10.73 -6.03 -10.29
N ASN A 223 11.90 -6.63 -10.58
CA ASN A 223 12.11 -8.08 -10.68
C ASN A 223 12.63 -8.70 -9.37
N GLY A 224 12.70 -7.93 -8.29
CA GLY A 224 13.23 -8.33 -6.99
C GLY A 224 14.76 -8.38 -6.88
N LYS A 225 15.49 -7.99 -7.94
CA LYS A 225 16.96 -8.02 -7.95
C LYS A 225 17.52 -6.84 -7.15
N VAL A 226 18.45 -7.13 -6.23
CA VAL A 226 19.17 -6.11 -5.48
C VAL A 226 19.96 -5.19 -6.43
N THR A 227 19.87 -3.89 -6.21
CA THR A 227 20.60 -2.85 -6.94
C THR A 227 21.22 -1.85 -5.98
N SER A 228 22.34 -1.23 -6.38
CA SER A 228 23.02 -0.18 -5.61
C SER A 228 22.50 1.23 -5.89
N HIS A 229 21.71 1.40 -6.95
CA HIS A 229 21.20 2.68 -7.42
C HIS A 229 19.74 2.56 -7.86
N TYR A 230 19.08 3.70 -8.05
CA TYR A 230 17.72 3.77 -8.59
C TYR A 230 17.71 3.26 -10.04
N SER A 231 17.40 1.98 -10.21
CA SER A 231 17.37 1.32 -11.53
C SER A 231 15.99 1.34 -12.17
N ASP A 232 14.93 1.28 -11.36
CA ASP A 232 13.53 1.42 -11.77
C ASP A 232 12.67 1.91 -10.60
N MET A 233 11.36 1.99 -10.82
CA MET A 233 10.39 2.56 -9.88
C MET A 233 10.29 1.78 -8.55
N CYS A 234 10.69 0.51 -8.53
CA CYS A 234 10.69 -0.32 -7.32
C CYS A 234 11.99 -0.17 -6.50
N SER A 235 13.04 0.43 -7.08
CA SER A 235 14.37 0.58 -6.47
C SER A 235 14.46 1.73 -5.46
N PHE A 236 13.59 1.75 -4.45
CA PHE A 236 13.58 2.73 -3.36
C PHE A 236 14.16 2.17 -2.05
N LEU A 237 14.61 3.05 -1.15
CA LEU A 237 15.01 2.71 0.24
C LEU A 237 13.96 3.20 1.25
N GLU A 238 13.30 4.30 0.91
CA GLU A 238 12.09 4.83 1.53
C GLU A 238 11.11 5.23 0.43
N PRO A 239 9.80 5.12 0.67
CA PRO A 239 9.12 4.81 1.95
C PRO A 239 9.01 3.29 2.22
N MET A 240 8.07 2.81 3.05
CA MET A 240 7.95 1.36 3.32
C MET A 240 7.37 0.57 2.15
N ALA A 241 6.53 1.21 1.34
CA ALA A 241 5.90 0.63 0.18
C ALA A 241 5.50 1.72 -0.81
N ARG A 242 5.36 1.36 -2.09
CA ARG A 242 4.87 2.23 -3.16
C ARG A 242 3.74 1.58 -3.91
N LEU A 243 2.65 2.32 -4.13
CA LEU A 243 1.70 1.99 -5.20
C LEU A 243 2.13 2.73 -6.46
N ILE A 244 2.35 2.01 -7.57
CA ILE A 244 3.06 2.51 -8.75
C ILE A 244 2.15 2.41 -9.98
N ARG A 245 2.09 3.50 -10.77
CA ARG A 245 1.48 3.52 -12.11
C ARG A 245 2.32 4.41 -13.03
N GLY A 246 2.90 3.83 -14.07
CA GLY A 246 3.86 4.53 -14.93
C GLY A 246 5.07 4.99 -14.11
N ASN A 247 5.36 6.29 -14.12
CA ASN A 247 6.43 6.94 -13.35
C ASN A 247 5.91 7.74 -12.14
N CYS A 248 4.71 7.42 -11.65
CA CYS A 248 4.02 8.08 -10.55
C CYS A 248 3.78 7.11 -9.40
N PHE A 249 3.76 7.62 -8.17
CA PHE A 249 3.69 6.80 -6.96
C PHE A 249 2.70 7.36 -5.94
N ILE A 250 2.10 6.46 -5.16
CA ILE A 250 1.73 6.76 -3.77
C ILE A 250 2.83 6.20 -2.89
N ASP A 251 3.43 7.06 -2.09
CA ASP A 251 4.44 6.71 -1.10
C ASP A 251 3.77 6.42 0.24
N PHE A 252 3.93 5.19 0.74
CA PHE A 252 3.40 4.77 2.03
C PHE A 252 4.44 4.94 3.14
N PHE A 253 4.44 6.10 3.79
CA PHE A 253 5.23 6.33 4.98
C PHE A 253 4.60 5.64 6.19
N HIS A 254 5.44 5.31 7.18
CA HIS A 254 5.00 4.64 8.40
C HIS A 254 5.17 5.53 9.62
N TYR A 255 4.24 5.37 10.56
CA TYR A 255 4.33 5.96 11.88
C TYR A 255 4.07 4.92 12.97
N GLU A 256 4.48 5.26 14.19
CA GLU A 256 4.23 4.51 15.41
C GLU A 256 3.66 5.40 16.51
N GLU A 257 3.00 4.82 17.49
CA GLU A 257 2.57 5.51 18.71
C GLU A 257 3.56 5.21 19.83
N LYS A 258 4.08 6.26 20.48
CA LYS A 258 4.97 6.15 21.65
C LYS A 258 4.48 7.09 22.74
N GLY A 259 3.69 6.56 23.67
CA GLY A 259 3.06 7.34 24.74
C GLY A 259 2.03 8.32 24.17
N ASP A 260 2.22 9.62 24.45
CA ASP A 260 1.37 10.72 24.01
C ASP A 260 1.82 11.34 22.67
N LYS A 261 2.66 10.63 21.92
CA LYS A 261 3.23 11.09 20.65
C LYS A 261 3.03 10.09 19.53
N VAL A 262 2.93 10.64 18.33
CA VAL A 262 3.05 9.90 17.07
C VAL A 262 4.43 10.16 16.50
N VAL A 263 5.12 9.08 16.15
CA VAL A 263 6.51 9.07 15.73
C VAL A 263 6.55 8.68 14.26
N GLU A 264 6.86 9.64 13.40
CA GLU A 264 7.09 9.40 11.99
C GLU A 264 8.59 9.20 11.76
N HIS A 265 8.97 8.12 11.09
CA HIS A 265 10.35 7.85 10.73
C HIS A 265 10.59 8.33 9.29
N GLY A 266 11.48 9.32 9.15
CA GLY A 266 11.98 9.80 7.87
C GLY A 266 13.40 9.33 7.59
N GLU A 267 13.99 9.93 6.56
CA GLU A 267 15.32 9.60 6.05
C GLU A 267 16.38 9.61 7.16
N ASN A 268 17.33 8.67 7.13
CA ASN A 268 18.44 8.56 8.08
C ASN A 268 18.04 8.53 9.57
N LEU A 269 16.91 7.88 9.91
CA LEU A 269 16.35 7.86 11.26
C LEU A 269 15.95 9.26 11.76
N ALA A 270 15.70 10.23 10.87
CA ALA A 270 15.02 11.45 11.27
C ALA A 270 13.68 11.08 11.89
N VAL A 271 13.39 11.63 13.07
CA VAL A 271 12.16 11.34 13.78
C VAL A 271 11.37 12.63 13.95
N ASN A 272 10.20 12.67 13.32
CA ASN A 272 9.22 13.70 13.61
C ASN A 272 8.31 13.21 14.74
N MET A 273 8.26 13.98 15.82
CA MET A 273 7.43 13.68 16.98
C MET A 273 6.20 14.58 16.98
N GLN A 274 5.09 14.08 16.46
CA GLN A 274 3.81 14.76 16.46
C GLN A 274 3.14 14.63 17.83
N LYS A 275 2.45 15.69 18.27
CA LYS A 275 1.53 15.57 19.42
C LYS A 275 0.37 14.68 19.03
N TYR A 276 0.01 13.74 19.90
CA TYR A 276 -1.12 12.85 19.64
C TYR A 276 -2.41 13.61 19.30
N THR A 277 -2.68 14.73 19.99
CA THR A 277 -3.87 15.57 19.77
C THR A 277 -3.84 16.37 18.47
N ASP A 278 -2.68 16.57 17.86
CA ASP A 278 -2.58 17.27 16.57
C ASP A 278 -2.71 16.26 15.41
N PHE A 279 -2.29 15.01 15.64
CA PHE A 279 -2.39 13.92 14.68
C PHE A 279 -3.78 13.26 14.70
N TYR A 280 -4.27 12.87 15.88
CA TYR A 280 -5.55 12.18 16.10
C TYR A 280 -6.61 13.09 16.78
N PRO A 281 -7.91 12.77 16.64
CA PRO A 281 -8.46 11.79 15.71
C PRO A 281 -8.30 12.25 14.26
N PHE A 282 -8.16 11.30 13.34
CA PHE A 282 -8.23 11.63 11.93
C PHE A 282 -9.61 12.15 11.55
N ARG A 283 -9.64 13.09 10.61
CA ARG A 283 -10.86 13.74 10.14
C ARG A 283 -11.03 13.49 8.64
N PRO A 284 -12.27 13.30 8.16
CA PRO A 284 -12.50 13.26 6.72
C PRO A 284 -12.15 14.61 6.09
N CYS A 285 -11.52 14.58 4.93
CA CYS A 285 -11.19 15.74 4.12
C CYS A 285 -11.32 15.38 2.63
N ILE A 286 -11.29 16.39 1.76
CA ILE A 286 -11.33 16.20 0.31
C ILE A 286 -9.93 16.43 -0.25
N PHE A 287 -9.46 15.50 -1.08
CA PHE A 287 -8.20 15.63 -1.81
C PHE A 287 -8.36 15.03 -3.21
N MET A 288 -8.08 15.83 -4.25
CA MET A 288 -8.29 15.45 -5.66
C MET A 288 -9.73 14.96 -5.94
N GLY A 289 -10.71 15.49 -5.20
CA GLY A 289 -12.12 15.09 -5.28
C GLY A 289 -12.48 13.81 -4.50
N PHE A 290 -11.51 13.07 -3.95
CA PHE A 290 -11.75 11.90 -3.11
C PHE A 290 -11.97 12.28 -1.65
N SER A 291 -12.91 11.60 -0.99
CA SER A 291 -12.98 11.63 0.47
C SER A 291 -11.86 10.78 1.04
N VAL A 292 -10.88 11.44 1.66
CA VAL A 292 -9.72 10.84 2.29
C VAL A 292 -9.66 11.23 3.76
N SER A 293 -8.63 10.76 4.45
CA SER A 293 -8.41 11.01 5.88
C SER A 293 -7.24 11.97 6.06
N CYS A 294 -7.41 12.98 6.91
CA CYS A 294 -6.43 14.00 7.28
C CYS A 294 -6.17 13.96 8.80
N PRO A 295 -5.02 14.46 9.28
CA PRO A 295 -4.78 14.58 10.71
C PRO A 295 -5.71 15.62 11.35
N ASN A 296 -5.84 15.58 12.67
CA ASN A 296 -6.73 16.46 13.45
C ASN A 296 -6.43 17.95 13.26
N ARG A 297 -5.14 18.30 13.19
CA ARG A 297 -4.63 19.66 12.96
C ARG A 297 -3.55 19.65 11.87
N PRO A 298 -3.95 19.64 10.58
CA PRO A 298 -3.03 19.52 9.45
C PRO A 298 -1.87 20.49 9.43
N LEU A 299 -2.11 21.77 9.73
CA LEU A 299 -1.06 22.77 9.72
C LEU A 299 -0.01 22.53 10.81
N GLU A 300 -0.41 22.07 12.01
CA GLU A 300 0.55 21.78 13.08
C GLU A 300 1.40 20.55 12.76
N VAL A 301 0.79 19.51 12.18
CA VAL A 301 1.52 18.32 11.71
C VAL A 301 2.57 18.71 10.67
N LEU A 302 2.21 19.54 9.69
CA LEU A 302 3.12 20.02 8.65
C LEU A 302 4.27 20.88 9.20
N ARG A 303 4.03 21.69 10.24
CA ARG A 303 5.09 22.49 10.88
C ARG A 303 6.16 21.62 11.50
N VAL A 304 5.76 20.49 12.10
CA VAL A 304 6.70 19.49 12.61
C VAL A 304 7.40 18.77 11.46
N THR A 305 6.64 18.27 10.47
CA THR A 305 7.18 17.51 9.33
C THR A 305 8.25 18.27 8.56
N TYR A 306 8.02 19.56 8.29
CA TYR A 306 8.97 20.41 7.56
C TYR A 306 9.90 21.22 8.45
N SER A 307 9.83 21.05 9.78
CA SER A 307 10.57 21.86 10.76
C SER A 307 10.50 23.37 10.45
N SER A 308 9.31 23.84 10.06
CA SER A 308 9.12 25.18 9.50
C SER A 308 7.94 25.89 10.13
N THR A 309 8.09 27.20 10.34
CA THR A 309 7.01 28.10 10.75
C THR A 309 6.35 28.80 9.56
N SER A 310 6.82 28.55 8.33
CA SER A 310 6.31 29.19 7.11
C SER A 310 4.83 28.92 6.91
N ASP A 311 4.13 29.89 6.32
CA ASP A 311 2.75 29.69 5.91
C ASP A 311 2.67 28.74 4.72
N MET A 312 2.40 27.46 4.99
CA MET A 312 2.28 26.41 3.97
C MET A 312 1.10 26.64 3.02
N LYS A 313 0.14 27.50 3.38
CA LYS A 313 -0.97 27.89 2.51
C LYS A 313 -0.51 28.82 1.39
N LYS A 314 0.59 29.58 1.57
CA LYS A 314 1.18 30.39 0.50
C LYS A 314 2.03 29.47 -0.39
N PRO A 315 1.69 29.33 -1.69
CA PRO A 315 2.49 28.49 -2.57
C PRO A 315 3.79 29.20 -2.97
N PRO A 316 4.90 28.47 -3.19
CA PRO A 316 6.17 29.05 -3.62
C PRO A 316 6.18 29.48 -5.10
N LYS A 317 5.18 29.03 -5.87
CA LYS A 317 4.96 29.43 -7.26
C LYS A 317 3.49 29.76 -7.47
N VAL A 318 3.21 30.68 -8.37
CA VAL A 318 1.87 31.06 -8.82
C VAL A 318 1.85 31.09 -10.34
N CYS A 319 0.69 30.82 -10.91
CA CYS A 319 0.40 31.00 -12.31
C CYS A 319 0.23 32.48 -12.64
N LYS A 320 0.93 32.94 -13.67
CA LYS A 320 0.75 34.25 -14.28
C LYS A 320 0.85 34.11 -15.79
N ASN A 321 -0.19 34.52 -16.52
CA ASN A 321 -0.24 34.46 -17.99
C ASN A 321 0.15 33.07 -18.55
N GLY A 322 -0.40 32.01 -17.97
CA GLY A 322 -0.17 30.63 -18.42
C GLY A 322 1.17 30.03 -18.00
N GLN A 323 1.96 30.71 -17.16
CA GLN A 323 3.27 30.24 -16.70
C GLN A 323 3.40 30.21 -15.17
N TRP A 324 4.04 29.14 -14.67
CA TRP A 324 4.39 29.00 -13.27
C TRP A 324 5.63 29.83 -12.94
N VAL A 325 5.46 30.90 -12.15
CA VAL A 325 6.54 31.80 -11.72
C VAL A 325 6.70 31.79 -10.21
N HIS A 326 7.87 32.18 -9.69
CA HIS A 326 8.10 32.27 -8.25
C HIS A 326 7.15 33.27 -7.59
N ASN A 327 6.61 32.88 -6.44
CA ASN A 327 5.77 33.74 -5.60
C ASN A 327 6.67 34.50 -4.63
N GLY A 328 6.90 35.77 -4.92
CA GLY A 328 7.79 36.67 -4.17
C GLY A 328 7.38 36.92 -2.71
#